data_AF-A0A497TW66-F1
#
_entry.id   AF-A0A497TW66-F1
#
_cell.length_a   1.000
_cell.length_b   1.000
_cell.length_c   1.000
_cell.angle_alpha   90.00
_cell.angle_beta   90.00
_cell.angle_gamma   90.00
#
_symmetry.space_group_name_H-M   'P 1'
#
loop_
_entity.id
_entity.type
_entity.pdbx_description
1 polymer ?
#
loop_
_entity_poly.entity_id
_entity_poly.type
_entity_poly.pdbx_seq_one_letter_code
_entity_poly.pdbx_strand_id
1 'polypeptide(L)'
;MIIGGAVDKGSFTEASFDANVANNLNFFETGILKRLLTESKHKEKSRIEVITTASKIPREVGPEYVKALQYLNATNVDVLHIEKREQATDPEILKRLRDADVVMFTGGDQLRLTSILGGTEFHDILLDKYKNEDFVYAGTSAGAAAASNNMIYQGSSSEALLKGEVKITSGLGLIDDVIIDTHFVQRGRIGRLFQAVVGNPKVLGVGLGEDTGLLIIDDKMEAIGSGLVILVDGHQIKDTNLTQVELGQPISINNLIVHVMSKYDTYDLKTNKMHIQSSQYV
;
A
#
# COMPACT_ATOMS: atom_id res chain seq x y z
N MET A 1 4.21 -5.88 0.73
CA MET A 1 2.74 -5.88 0.52
C MET A 1 2.19 -4.46 0.60
N ILE A 2 1.42 -4.04 -0.39
CA ILE A 2 0.76 -2.72 -0.42
C ILE A 2 -0.75 -2.92 -0.52
N ILE A 3 -1.54 -2.24 0.32
CA ILE A 3 -2.97 -2.54 0.51
C ILE A 3 -3.77 -1.23 0.41
N GLY A 4 -4.91 -1.24 -0.30
CA GLY A 4 -5.64 -0.02 -0.62
C GLY A 4 -6.44 0.61 0.52
N GLY A 5 -6.65 -0.11 1.62
CA GLY A 5 -7.41 0.37 2.77
C GLY A 5 -8.57 -0.54 3.16
N ALA A 6 -9.26 -0.19 4.24
CA ALA A 6 -10.40 -0.95 4.79
C ALA A 6 -10.13 -2.47 4.85
N VAL A 7 -8.93 -2.84 5.31
CA VAL A 7 -8.52 -4.24 5.45
C VAL A 7 -9.48 -4.93 6.40
N ASP A 8 -9.97 -6.11 6.03
CA ASP A 8 -10.77 -6.90 6.95
C ASP A 8 -9.92 -7.27 8.18
N LYS A 9 -10.37 -6.82 9.35
CA LYS A 9 -9.78 -7.07 10.67
C LYS A 9 -10.64 -8.03 11.49
N GLY A 10 -11.73 -8.55 10.91
CA GLY A 10 -12.78 -9.35 11.53
C GLY A 10 -13.72 -8.53 12.42
N SER A 11 -15.03 -8.75 12.26
CA SER A 11 -16.08 -8.14 13.09
C SER A 11 -16.22 -8.90 14.42
N PHE A 12 -15.28 -8.70 15.33
CA PHE A 12 -15.24 -9.43 16.62
C PHE A 12 -15.95 -8.71 17.78
N THR A 13 -16.63 -7.59 17.50
CA THR A 13 -17.32 -6.77 18.49
C THR A 13 -18.65 -6.28 17.94
N GLU A 14 -19.64 -7.15 17.83
CA GLU A 14 -21.04 -6.77 18.02
C GLU A 14 -21.89 -8.01 18.22
N ALA A 15 -22.58 -8.05 19.36
CA ALA A 15 -23.57 -9.05 19.71
C ALA A 15 -24.82 -8.84 18.83
N SER A 16 -24.78 -9.34 17.60
CA SER A 16 -25.99 -9.58 16.81
C SER A 16 -25.86 -10.91 16.10
N PHE A 17 -26.78 -11.81 16.45
CA PHE A 17 -26.95 -13.18 16.00
C PHE A 17 -26.76 -13.40 14.49
N ASP A 18 -25.90 -14.38 14.19
CA ASP A 18 -26.01 -15.47 13.22
C ASP A 18 -26.72 -15.26 11.86
N ALA A 19 -25.87 -15.19 10.83
CA ALA A 19 -25.98 -15.95 9.57
C ALA A 19 -24.63 -16.00 8.83
N ASN A 20 -23.75 -15.02 9.08
CA ASN A 20 -22.50 -14.83 8.32
C ASN A 20 -21.21 -15.03 9.12
N VAL A 21 -21.26 -15.47 10.39
CA VAL A 21 -20.04 -15.63 11.21
C VAL A 21 -19.06 -16.63 10.59
N ALA A 22 -19.55 -17.80 10.14
CA ALA A 22 -18.71 -18.79 9.46
C ALA A 22 -18.16 -18.30 8.10
N ASN A 23 -18.95 -17.52 7.34
CA ASN A 23 -18.51 -16.94 6.08
C ASN A 23 -17.47 -15.83 6.31
N ASN A 24 -17.65 -14.97 7.31
CA ASN A 24 -16.71 -13.93 7.70
C ASN A 24 -15.41 -14.53 8.24
N LEU A 25 -15.49 -15.63 8.99
CA LEU A 25 -14.31 -16.37 9.47
C LEU A 25 -13.52 -16.98 8.32
N ASN A 26 -14.19 -17.67 7.38
CA ASN A 26 -13.53 -18.20 6.18
C ASN A 26 -12.91 -17.10 5.32
N PHE A 27 -13.56 -15.93 5.23
CA PHE A 27 -13.05 -14.79 4.49
C PHE A 27 -11.81 -14.18 5.17
N PHE A 28 -11.84 -14.04 6.50
CA PHE A 28 -10.72 -13.54 7.28
C PHE A 28 -9.51 -14.49 7.27
N GLU A 29 -9.74 -15.81 7.36
CA GLU A 29 -8.69 -16.83 7.22
C GLU A 29 -8.11 -16.94 5.80
N THR A 30 -8.81 -16.44 4.78
CA THR A 30 -8.29 -16.35 3.40
C THR A 30 -7.90 -14.93 3.00
N GLY A 31 -7.91 -14.02 3.98
CA GLY A 31 -7.71 -12.59 3.81
C GLY A 31 -6.25 -12.16 3.80
N ILE A 32 -6.05 -10.86 3.58
CA ILE A 32 -4.73 -10.25 3.39
C ILE A 32 -3.85 -10.43 4.64
N LEU A 33 -4.41 -10.34 5.84
CA LEU A 33 -3.65 -10.52 7.09
C LEU A 33 -3.14 -11.96 7.26
N LYS A 34 -3.91 -12.98 6.85
CA LYS A 34 -3.42 -14.35 6.86
C LYS A 34 -2.32 -14.54 5.82
N ARG A 35 -2.45 -13.92 4.64
CA ARG A 35 -1.37 -13.92 3.64
C ARG A 35 -0.10 -13.28 4.19
N LEU A 36 -0.19 -12.16 4.90
CA LEU A 36 0.95 -11.53 5.57
C LEU A 36 1.69 -12.50 6.50
N LEU A 37 0.95 -13.26 7.32
CA LEU A 37 1.56 -14.28 8.17
C LEU A 37 2.22 -15.38 7.33
N THR A 38 1.55 -15.91 6.31
CA THR A 38 2.11 -16.96 5.45
C THR A 38 3.42 -16.55 4.78
N GLU A 39 3.53 -15.29 4.34
CA GLU A 39 4.72 -14.74 3.68
C GLU A 39 5.81 -14.29 4.67
N SER A 40 5.52 -14.27 5.96
CA SER A 40 6.52 -13.88 6.97
C SER A 40 7.48 -15.02 7.29
N LYS A 41 8.75 -14.67 7.49
CA LYS A 41 9.88 -15.59 7.77
C LYS A 41 9.59 -16.73 8.76
N HIS A 42 8.91 -16.43 9.87
CA HIS A 42 8.57 -17.39 10.93
C HIS A 42 7.07 -17.63 11.07
N LYS A 43 6.28 -17.26 10.06
CA LYS A 43 4.83 -17.40 10.03
C LYS A 43 4.15 -16.81 11.27
N GLU A 44 3.31 -17.58 11.96
CA GLU A 44 2.63 -17.17 13.19
C GLU A 44 3.59 -16.85 14.37
N LYS A 45 4.88 -17.20 14.25
CA LYS A 45 5.91 -16.90 15.25
C LYS A 45 6.78 -15.68 14.89
N SER A 46 6.58 -15.10 13.69
CA SER A 46 7.28 -13.89 13.27
C SER A 46 7.03 -12.76 14.25
N ARG A 47 8.06 -11.96 14.49
CA ARG A 47 7.91 -10.72 15.24
C ARG A 47 7.32 -9.63 14.34
N ILE A 48 6.12 -9.17 14.70
CA ILE A 48 5.36 -8.19 13.93
C ILE A 48 5.22 -6.90 14.72
N GLU A 49 5.68 -5.80 14.15
CA GLU A 49 5.56 -4.46 14.70
C GLU A 49 4.51 -3.67 13.91
N VAL A 50 3.38 -3.32 14.55
CA VAL A 50 2.33 -2.49 13.96
C VAL A 50 2.67 -1.02 14.18
N ILE A 51 2.90 -0.28 13.10
CA ILE A 51 3.32 1.14 13.15
C ILE A 51 2.13 2.03 12.82
N THR A 52 1.74 2.84 13.81
CA THR A 52 0.53 3.66 13.77
C THR A 52 0.79 5.14 13.48
N THR A 53 2.01 5.50 13.08
CA THR A 53 2.48 6.89 12.89
C THR A 53 1.58 7.74 11.99
N ALA A 54 1.01 7.15 10.93
CA ALA A 54 0.11 7.85 10.01
C ALA A 54 -1.24 8.20 10.66
N SER A 55 -1.70 7.40 11.63
CA SER A 55 -3.04 7.50 12.20
C SER A 55 -3.20 8.74 13.10
N LYS A 56 -4.41 9.30 13.11
CA LYS A 56 -4.83 10.33 14.07
C LYS A 56 -5.38 9.74 15.38
N ILE A 57 -5.66 8.43 15.38
CA ILE A 57 -6.17 7.66 16.52
C ILE A 57 -5.29 6.40 16.73
N PRO A 58 -3.95 6.56 16.95
CA PRO A 58 -3.02 5.44 16.99
C PRO A 58 -3.31 4.43 18.11
N ARG A 59 -3.89 4.88 19.21
CA ARG A 59 -4.25 4.05 20.38
C ARG A 59 -5.48 3.16 20.18
N GLU A 60 -6.29 3.44 19.15
CA GLU A 60 -7.45 2.62 18.78
C GLU A 60 -7.07 1.64 17.67
N VAL A 61 -6.48 2.17 16.59
CA VAL A 61 -6.18 1.38 15.39
C VAL A 61 -5.09 0.32 15.63
N GLY A 62 -4.07 0.63 16.44
CA GLY A 62 -3.00 -0.32 16.73
C GLY A 62 -3.51 -1.62 17.37
N PRO A 63 -4.20 -1.53 18.54
CA PRO A 63 -4.78 -2.71 19.19
C PRO A 63 -5.74 -3.52 18.33
N GLU A 64 -6.49 -2.89 17.41
CA GLU A 64 -7.36 -3.62 16.48
C GLU A 64 -6.56 -4.54 15.54
N TYR A 65 -5.45 -4.06 14.97
CA TYR A 65 -4.57 -4.90 14.14
C TYR A 65 -3.88 -5.99 14.95
N VAL A 66 -3.43 -5.68 16.18
CA VAL A 66 -2.85 -6.69 17.07
C VAL A 66 -3.86 -7.80 17.36
N LYS A 67 -5.09 -7.45 17.73
CA LYS A 67 -6.17 -8.41 17.99
C LYS A 67 -6.50 -9.26 16.76
N ALA A 68 -6.57 -8.64 15.59
CA ALA A 68 -6.82 -9.34 14.33
C ALA A 68 -5.71 -10.36 14.00
N LEU A 69 -4.43 -9.97 14.15
CA LEU A 69 -3.30 -10.88 13.92
C LEU A 69 -3.23 -11.99 14.96
N GLN A 70 -3.51 -11.69 16.24
CA GLN A 70 -3.59 -12.69 17.31
C GLN A 70 -4.72 -13.71 17.05
N TYR A 71 -5.85 -13.26 16.51
CA TYR A 71 -6.94 -14.15 16.10
C TYR A 71 -6.49 -15.13 15.01
N LEU A 72 -5.55 -14.73 14.15
CA LEU A 72 -4.90 -15.59 13.16
C LEU A 72 -3.72 -16.41 13.73
N ASN A 73 -3.65 -16.52 15.05
CA ASN A 73 -2.62 -17.22 15.84
C ASN A 73 -1.23 -16.58 15.83
N ALA A 74 -1.08 -15.32 15.42
CA ALA A 74 0.19 -14.62 15.56
C ALA A 74 0.55 -14.45 17.04
N THR A 75 1.72 -14.95 17.44
CA THR A 75 2.13 -15.06 18.85
C THR A 75 3.06 -13.94 19.32
N ASN A 76 3.62 -13.18 18.39
CA ASN A 76 4.61 -12.14 18.68
C ASN A 76 4.28 -10.85 17.91
N VAL A 77 3.23 -10.17 18.35
CA VAL A 77 2.71 -8.96 17.71
C VAL A 77 2.55 -7.86 18.76
N ASP A 78 3.07 -6.67 18.46
CA ASP A 78 2.88 -5.51 19.32
C ASP A 78 2.85 -4.20 18.50
N VAL A 79 2.42 -3.11 19.13
CA VAL A 79 2.35 -1.79 18.50
C VAL A 79 3.63 -1.01 18.77
N LEU A 80 4.25 -0.52 17.69
CA LEU A 80 5.39 0.39 17.75
C LEU A 80 4.92 1.84 17.56
N HIS A 81 4.74 2.55 18.68
CA HIS A 81 4.26 3.93 18.67
C HIS A 81 5.41 4.93 18.41
N ILE A 82 5.38 5.54 17.24
CA ILE A 82 6.28 6.64 16.86
C ILE A 82 5.40 7.83 16.49
N GLU A 83 5.21 8.75 17.43
CA GLU A 83 4.33 9.91 17.29
C GLU A 83 5.10 11.20 16.93
N LYS A 84 6.40 11.23 17.26
CA LYS A 84 7.31 12.35 17.06
C LYS A 84 8.59 11.88 16.38
N ARG A 85 9.23 12.80 15.65
CA ARG A 85 10.44 12.50 14.86
C ARG A 85 11.61 12.07 15.74
N GLU A 86 11.74 12.60 16.94
CA GLU A 86 12.84 12.28 17.87
C GLU A 86 12.79 10.80 18.32
N GLN A 87 11.60 10.21 18.36
CA GLN A 87 11.42 8.79 18.70
C GLN A 87 11.93 7.86 17.60
N ALA A 88 12.04 8.33 16.36
CA ALA A 88 12.61 7.56 15.25
C ALA A 88 14.14 7.40 15.34
N THR A 89 14.75 7.91 16.41
CA THR A 89 16.16 7.69 16.78
C THR A 89 16.32 7.07 18.16
N ASP A 90 15.22 6.66 18.81
CA ASP A 90 15.25 6.04 20.13
C ASP A 90 15.86 4.64 20.04
N PRO A 91 16.93 4.32 20.82
CA PRO A 91 17.58 3.02 20.79
C PRO A 91 16.63 1.82 21.00
N GLU A 92 15.59 1.96 21.83
CA GLU A 92 14.62 0.90 22.07
C GLU A 92 13.77 0.66 20.82
N ILE A 93 13.25 1.72 20.20
CA ILE A 93 12.46 1.65 18.95
C ILE A 93 13.30 1.05 17.83
N LEU A 94 14.54 1.50 17.67
CA LEU A 94 15.44 0.99 16.65
C LEU A 94 15.80 -0.47 16.89
N LYS A 95 15.97 -0.89 18.15
CA LYS A 95 16.15 -2.30 18.49
C LYS A 95 14.92 -3.12 18.10
N ARG A 96 13.71 -2.63 18.41
CA ARG A 96 12.47 -3.31 18.03
C ARG A 96 12.36 -3.50 16.52
N LEU A 97 12.68 -2.46 15.75
CA LEU A 97 12.73 -2.55 14.28
C LEU A 97 13.78 -3.55 13.79
N ARG A 98 14.99 -3.54 14.38
CA ARG A 98 16.07 -4.47 14.00
C ARG A 98 15.66 -5.93 14.19
N ASP A 99 15.03 -6.28 15.32
CA ASP A 99 14.59 -7.66 15.54
C ASP A 99 13.20 -8.00 14.94
N ALA A 100 12.53 -7.07 14.25
CA ALA A 100 11.25 -7.34 13.58
C ALA A 100 11.45 -8.12 12.28
N ASP A 101 10.58 -9.12 12.05
CA ASP A 101 10.48 -9.86 10.78
C ASP A 101 9.45 -9.21 9.84
N VAL A 102 8.47 -8.51 10.42
CA VAL A 102 7.39 -7.82 9.71
C VAL A 102 7.15 -6.45 10.33
N VAL A 103 6.99 -5.45 9.49
CA VAL A 103 6.41 -4.16 9.90
C VAL A 103 5.12 -3.91 9.15
N MET A 104 4.08 -3.50 9.87
CA MET A 104 2.79 -3.16 9.28
C MET A 104 2.43 -1.70 9.55
N PHE A 105 2.49 -0.87 8.52
CA PHE A 105 2.12 0.53 8.54
C PHE A 105 0.62 0.71 8.32
N THR A 106 -0.06 1.32 9.29
CA THR A 106 -1.50 1.56 9.21
C THR A 106 -1.85 2.74 8.29
N GLY A 107 -3.14 2.90 8.02
CA GLY A 107 -3.66 4.08 7.31
C GLY A 107 -3.62 5.36 8.15
N GLY A 108 -4.00 6.47 7.52
CA GLY A 108 -4.00 7.80 8.12
C GLY A 108 -3.52 8.86 7.13
N ASP A 109 -2.54 9.65 7.53
CA ASP A 109 -1.91 10.70 6.72
C ASP A 109 -0.49 10.29 6.32
N GLN A 110 -0.26 10.14 5.02
CA GLN A 110 1.03 9.74 4.46
C GLN A 110 2.10 10.84 4.52
N LEU A 111 1.73 12.13 4.56
CA LEU A 111 2.69 13.22 4.86
C LEU A 111 3.12 13.19 6.31
N ARG A 112 2.18 12.94 7.23
CA ARG A 112 2.53 12.76 8.65
C ARG A 112 3.52 11.62 8.82
N LEU A 113 3.27 10.49 8.15
CA LEU A 113 4.16 9.33 8.19
C LEU A 113 5.58 9.64 7.70
N THR A 114 5.69 10.21 6.51
CA THR A 114 6.98 10.51 5.87
C THR A 114 7.72 11.67 6.54
N SER A 115 7.03 12.69 7.07
CA SER A 115 7.67 13.77 7.83
C SER A 115 8.25 13.32 9.17
N ILE A 116 7.63 12.33 9.82
CA ILE A 116 8.13 11.77 11.09
C ILE A 116 9.28 10.80 10.84
N LEU A 117 9.16 9.89 9.87
CA LEU A 117 10.13 8.80 9.68
C LEU A 117 11.18 9.09 8.61
N GLY A 118 10.83 9.78 7.53
CA GLY A 118 11.70 9.95 6.37
C GLY A 118 13.04 10.58 6.74
N GLY A 119 14.14 9.98 6.29
CA GLY A 119 15.52 10.44 6.55
C GLY A 119 15.94 10.36 8.02
N THR A 120 15.37 9.46 8.82
CA THR A 120 15.81 9.14 10.18
C THR A 120 16.57 7.82 10.21
N GLU A 121 17.26 7.50 11.30
CA GLU A 121 17.92 6.19 11.45
C GLU A 121 16.91 5.03 11.34
N PHE A 122 15.68 5.21 11.84
CA PHE A 122 14.60 4.24 11.65
C PHE A 122 14.35 3.94 10.16
N HIS A 123 14.32 4.98 9.33
CA HIS A 123 14.07 4.85 7.90
C HIS A 123 15.24 4.15 7.19
N ASP A 124 16.47 4.46 7.57
CA ASP A 124 17.65 3.82 6.99
C ASP A 124 17.69 2.32 7.32
N ILE A 125 17.39 1.94 8.57
CA ILE A 125 17.27 0.52 8.97
C ILE A 125 16.12 -0.15 8.23
N LEU A 126 14.97 0.51 8.10
CA LEU A 126 13.82 -0.04 7.40
C LEU A 126 14.16 -0.39 5.94
N LEU A 127 14.86 0.53 5.25
CA LEU A 127 15.32 0.32 3.88
C LEU A 127 16.37 -0.78 3.77
N ASP A 128 17.32 -0.83 4.70
CA ASP A 128 18.35 -1.87 4.74
C ASP A 128 17.72 -3.25 4.93
N LYS A 129 16.85 -3.41 5.93
CA LYS A 129 16.10 -4.66 6.16
C LYS A 129 15.28 -5.07 4.94
N TYR A 130 14.54 -4.14 4.35
CA TYR A 130 13.71 -4.43 3.17
C TYR A 130 14.53 -4.91 1.97
N LYS A 131 15.76 -4.42 1.81
CA LYS A 131 16.63 -4.78 0.67
C LYS A 131 17.48 -6.02 0.92
N ASN A 132 17.91 -6.23 2.15
CA ASN A 132 19.02 -7.14 2.47
C ASN A 132 18.63 -8.31 3.38
N GLU A 133 17.38 -8.36 3.88
CA GLU A 133 16.91 -9.41 4.79
C GLU A 133 15.61 -10.06 4.32
N ASP A 134 15.33 -11.26 4.86
CA ASP A 134 13.99 -11.88 4.77
C ASP A 134 13.03 -11.13 5.71
N PHE A 135 12.48 -10.03 5.19
CA PHE A 135 11.71 -9.04 5.93
C PHE A 135 10.49 -8.59 5.12
N VAL A 136 9.33 -8.53 5.76
CA VAL A 136 8.09 -8.11 5.09
C VAL A 136 7.69 -6.71 5.53
N TYR A 137 7.68 -5.78 4.56
CA TYR A 137 6.95 -4.53 4.68
C TYR A 137 5.49 -4.72 4.28
N ALA A 138 4.56 -4.33 5.14
CA ALA A 138 3.14 -4.19 4.82
C ALA A 138 2.68 -2.75 5.06
N GLY A 139 1.99 -2.16 4.10
CA GLY A 139 1.40 -0.82 4.24
C GLY A 139 -0.04 -0.81 3.77
N THR A 140 -0.94 -0.20 4.55
CA THR A 140 -2.35 -0.02 4.16
C THR A 140 -2.72 1.45 4.06
N SER A 141 -3.46 1.82 3.00
CA SER A 141 -3.87 3.19 2.72
C SER A 141 -2.67 4.16 2.68
N ALA A 142 -2.48 5.01 3.70
CA ALA A 142 -1.31 5.89 3.82
C ALA A 142 0.03 5.13 3.84
N GLY A 143 0.10 3.98 4.51
CA GLY A 143 1.30 3.14 4.51
C GLY A 143 1.63 2.61 3.10
N ALA A 144 0.62 2.22 2.33
CA ALA A 144 0.83 1.79 0.94
C ALA A 144 1.34 2.94 0.06
N ALA A 145 0.73 4.12 0.15
CA ALA A 145 1.17 5.29 -0.60
C ALA A 145 2.61 5.71 -0.26
N ALA A 146 3.00 5.61 1.01
CA ALA A 146 4.34 5.93 1.46
C ALA A 146 5.40 4.92 1.04
N ALA A 147 5.04 3.72 0.59
CA ALA A 147 6.02 2.71 0.18
C ALA A 147 6.75 3.10 -1.12
N SER A 148 6.08 3.80 -2.05
CA SER A 148 6.67 4.27 -3.30
C SER A 148 7.63 5.43 -3.11
N ASN A 149 8.65 5.54 -3.96
CA ASN A 149 9.50 6.74 -4.05
C ASN A 149 8.69 8.01 -4.36
N ASN A 150 7.78 7.93 -5.34
CA ASN A 150 6.89 9.04 -5.70
C ASN A 150 5.54 8.81 -5.06
N MET A 151 5.16 9.68 -4.12
CA MET A 151 3.96 9.53 -3.31
C MET A 151 2.96 10.64 -3.60
N ILE A 152 1.73 10.26 -3.98
CA ILE A 152 0.60 11.19 -4.05
C ILE A 152 0.17 11.54 -2.63
N TYR A 153 0.22 12.82 -2.28
CA TYR A 153 -0.21 13.27 -0.96
C TYR A 153 -1.47 14.12 -0.97
N GLN A 154 -1.78 14.75 -2.10
CA GLN A 154 -2.98 15.58 -2.24
C GLN A 154 -3.43 15.59 -3.70
N GLY A 155 -4.74 15.74 -3.90
CA GLY A 155 -5.32 15.98 -5.22
C GLY A 155 -6.80 15.69 -5.25
N SER A 156 -7.55 16.63 -5.82
CA SER A 156 -8.99 16.54 -6.05
C SER A 156 -9.28 15.49 -7.12
N SER A 157 -10.26 14.60 -6.91
CA SER A 157 -10.66 13.63 -7.94
C SER A 157 -11.38 14.32 -9.11
N SER A 158 -12.17 15.36 -8.85
CA SER A 158 -12.97 16.06 -9.86
C SER A 158 -12.11 16.94 -10.78
N GLU A 159 -11.00 17.47 -10.26
CA GLU A 159 -10.12 18.37 -11.00
C GLU A 159 -8.80 17.69 -11.38
N ALA A 160 -8.73 16.37 -11.21
CA ALA A 160 -7.48 15.61 -11.33
C ALA A 160 -6.85 15.60 -12.73
N LEU A 161 -7.56 16.06 -13.77
CA LEU A 161 -7.03 16.21 -15.12
C LEU A 161 -6.73 17.67 -15.48
N LEU A 162 -6.78 18.57 -14.49
CA LEU A 162 -6.26 19.92 -14.62
C LEU A 162 -4.81 19.93 -14.15
N LYS A 163 -3.92 20.53 -14.96
CA LYS A 163 -2.49 20.55 -14.67
C LYS A 163 -2.20 21.17 -13.30
N GLY A 164 -1.51 20.43 -12.44
CA GLY A 164 -1.03 20.90 -11.14
C GLY A 164 -1.95 20.58 -9.97
N GLU A 165 -3.11 19.95 -10.20
CA GLU A 165 -4.05 19.59 -9.12
C GLU A 165 -3.64 18.35 -8.34
N VAL A 166 -2.70 17.54 -8.86
CA VAL A 166 -2.13 16.40 -8.14
C VAL A 166 -0.79 16.81 -7.55
N LYS A 167 -0.64 16.67 -6.24
CA LYS A 167 0.59 16.97 -5.52
C LYS A 167 1.32 15.67 -5.18
N ILE A 168 2.55 15.59 -5.65
CA ILE A 168 3.46 14.45 -5.47
C ILE A 168 4.66 14.92 -4.65
N THR A 169 5.12 14.08 -3.74
CA THR A 169 6.34 14.28 -2.96
C THR A 169 7.09 12.94 -2.82
N SER A 170 8.21 12.93 -2.13
CA SER A 170 8.94 11.70 -1.83
C SER A 170 8.24 10.87 -0.76
N GLY A 171 8.11 9.56 -0.99
CA GLY A 171 7.73 8.58 0.03
C GLY A 171 8.95 8.03 0.78
N LEU A 172 8.83 6.81 1.29
CA LEU A 172 9.89 6.06 1.99
C LEU A 172 10.80 5.28 1.04
N GLY A 173 10.45 5.16 -0.25
CA GLY A 173 11.37 4.60 -1.24
C GLY A 173 11.71 3.12 -1.06
N LEU A 174 10.73 2.33 -0.64
CA LEU A 174 10.82 0.88 -0.60
C LEU A 174 10.62 0.29 -1.99
N ILE A 175 9.70 0.88 -2.77
CA ILE A 175 9.39 0.42 -4.13
C ILE A 175 9.76 1.53 -5.11
N ASP A 176 10.68 1.22 -6.01
CA ASP A 176 11.09 2.08 -7.13
C ASP A 176 10.11 1.95 -8.30
N ASP A 177 10.11 2.95 -9.20
CA ASP A 177 9.37 2.92 -10.48
C ASP A 177 7.85 2.66 -10.38
N VAL A 178 7.26 2.89 -9.21
CA VAL A 178 5.81 2.79 -8.95
C VAL A 178 5.30 4.06 -8.25
N ILE A 179 4.06 4.44 -8.54
CA ILE A 179 3.31 5.45 -7.78
C ILE A 179 1.97 4.86 -7.33
N ILE A 180 1.72 4.87 -6.01
CA ILE A 180 0.60 4.14 -5.41
C ILE A 180 -0.51 5.10 -5.02
N ASP A 181 -1.74 4.70 -5.33
CA ASP A 181 -2.92 5.44 -5.00
C ASP A 181 -4.00 4.57 -4.37
N THR A 182 -4.55 4.98 -3.23
CA THR A 182 -5.42 4.14 -2.39
C THR A 182 -6.86 4.64 -2.35
N HIS A 183 -7.80 3.80 -1.89
CA HIS A 183 -9.25 4.02 -2.00
C HIS A 183 -9.69 4.40 -3.43
N PHE A 184 -9.05 3.78 -4.42
CA PHE A 184 -8.98 4.29 -5.78
C PHE A 184 -10.34 4.31 -6.50
N VAL A 185 -11.02 3.16 -6.52
CA VAL A 185 -12.30 2.98 -7.21
C VAL A 185 -13.40 3.79 -6.54
N GLN A 186 -13.53 3.70 -5.22
CA GLN A 186 -14.62 4.33 -4.46
C GLN A 186 -14.62 5.86 -4.53
N ARG A 187 -13.45 6.48 -4.66
CA ARG A 187 -13.31 7.95 -4.70
C ARG A 187 -13.08 8.49 -6.11
N GLY A 188 -13.22 7.67 -7.15
CA GLY A 188 -13.07 8.09 -8.55
C GLY A 188 -11.70 8.66 -8.88
N ARG A 189 -10.63 8.08 -8.30
CA ARG A 189 -9.28 8.65 -8.29
C ARG A 189 -8.45 8.35 -9.54
N ILE A 190 -9.08 7.90 -10.62
CA ILE A 190 -8.39 7.52 -11.86
C ILE A 190 -7.67 8.70 -12.52
N GLY A 191 -8.30 9.88 -12.56
CA GLY A 191 -7.70 11.06 -13.18
C GLY A 191 -6.39 11.49 -12.50
N ARG A 192 -6.27 11.33 -11.18
CA ARG A 192 -5.05 11.77 -10.49
C ARG A 192 -3.89 10.82 -10.73
N LEU A 193 -4.17 9.53 -10.86
CA LEU A 193 -3.17 8.55 -11.24
C LEU A 193 -2.72 8.74 -12.69
N PHE A 194 -3.64 9.11 -13.59
CA PHE A 194 -3.29 9.48 -14.96
C PHE A 194 -2.37 10.70 -15.01
N GLN A 195 -2.69 11.76 -14.25
CA GLN A 195 -1.82 12.94 -14.16
C GLN A 195 -0.44 12.61 -13.59
N ALA A 196 -0.39 11.75 -12.58
CA ALA A 196 0.87 11.30 -12.00
C ALA A 196 1.73 10.54 -13.03
N VAL A 197 1.13 9.62 -13.78
CA VAL A 197 1.83 8.80 -14.79
C VAL A 197 2.24 9.62 -16.00
N VAL A 198 1.41 10.53 -16.53
CA VAL A 198 1.84 11.38 -17.66
C VAL A 198 2.95 12.36 -17.27
N GLY A 199 2.99 12.79 -16.01
CA GLY A 199 4.08 13.63 -15.48
C GLY A 199 5.40 12.87 -15.34
N ASN A 200 5.36 11.56 -15.18
CA ASN A 200 6.52 10.68 -15.15
C ASN A 200 6.23 9.33 -15.82
N PRO A 201 6.30 9.23 -17.16
CA PRO A 201 5.89 8.04 -17.89
C PRO A 201 6.68 6.76 -17.59
N LYS A 202 7.80 6.87 -16.84
CA LYS A 202 8.60 5.73 -16.38
C LYS A 202 7.90 4.98 -15.23
N VAL A 203 7.07 5.63 -14.44
CA VAL A 203 6.44 4.97 -13.28
C VAL A 203 5.18 4.22 -13.67
N LEU A 204 4.98 3.05 -13.08
CA LEU A 204 3.70 2.34 -13.10
C LEU A 204 2.76 2.97 -12.07
N GLY A 205 1.62 3.46 -12.50
CA GLY A 205 0.55 3.89 -11.60
C GLY A 205 -0.21 2.70 -11.05
N VAL A 206 -0.33 2.58 -9.72
CA VAL A 206 -1.03 1.49 -9.05
C VAL A 206 -2.20 2.05 -8.25
N GLY A 207 -3.42 1.86 -8.75
CA GLY A 207 -4.66 2.19 -8.07
C GLY A 207 -5.18 0.99 -7.28
N LEU A 208 -5.12 1.05 -5.96
CA LEU A 208 -5.59 0.00 -5.05
C LEU A 208 -7.03 0.25 -4.59
N GLY A 209 -7.91 -0.72 -4.82
CA GLY A 209 -9.25 -0.79 -4.22
C GLY A 209 -9.20 -1.13 -2.72
N GLU A 210 -10.35 -1.02 -2.05
CA GLU A 210 -10.47 -1.47 -0.67
C GLU A 210 -10.39 -2.99 -0.57
N ASP A 211 -9.94 -3.49 0.60
CA ASP A 211 -9.72 -4.92 0.87
C ASP A 211 -8.96 -5.66 -0.25
N THR A 212 -8.04 -4.94 -0.89
CA THR A 212 -7.23 -5.41 -2.01
C THR A 212 -5.81 -4.89 -1.88
N GLY A 213 -4.85 -5.63 -2.39
CA GLY A 213 -3.47 -5.22 -2.41
C GLY A 213 -2.65 -5.91 -3.48
N LEU A 214 -1.35 -5.63 -3.44
CA LEU A 214 -0.34 -6.39 -4.18
C LEU A 214 0.67 -6.98 -3.19
N LEU A 215 0.90 -8.28 -3.32
CA LEU A 215 2.12 -8.91 -2.84
C LEU A 215 3.20 -8.67 -3.90
N ILE A 216 4.35 -8.15 -3.48
CA ILE A 216 5.46 -7.85 -4.39
C ILE A 216 6.65 -8.64 -3.88
N ILE A 217 7.16 -9.54 -4.71
CA ILE A 217 8.36 -10.33 -4.46
C ILE A 217 9.26 -10.11 -5.66
N ASP A 218 10.45 -9.56 -5.40
CA ASP A 218 11.32 -9.00 -6.44
C ASP A 218 10.52 -8.03 -7.34
N ASP A 219 10.45 -8.34 -8.63
CA ASP A 219 9.78 -7.54 -9.66
C ASP A 219 8.39 -8.08 -10.04
N LYS A 220 7.86 -9.05 -9.28
CA LYS A 220 6.57 -9.68 -9.55
C LYS A 220 5.52 -9.22 -8.56
N MET A 221 4.42 -8.72 -9.11
CA MET A 221 3.23 -8.33 -8.36
C MET A 221 2.16 -9.40 -8.49
N GLU A 222 1.61 -9.86 -7.36
CA GLU A 222 0.43 -10.73 -7.30
C GLU A 222 -0.72 -9.96 -6.64
N ALA A 223 -1.87 -9.87 -7.31
CA ALA A 223 -3.06 -9.26 -6.74
C ALA A 223 -3.65 -10.15 -5.62
N ILE A 224 -3.90 -9.53 -4.47
CA ILE A 224 -4.43 -10.20 -3.27
C ILE A 224 -5.66 -9.44 -2.76
N GLY A 225 -6.50 -10.13 -1.99
CA GLY A 225 -7.76 -9.56 -1.48
C GLY A 225 -8.94 -9.77 -2.42
N SER A 226 -10.04 -9.07 -2.16
CA SER A 226 -11.35 -9.35 -2.76
C SER A 226 -11.80 -8.34 -3.83
N GLY A 227 -11.21 -7.14 -3.85
CA GLY A 227 -11.50 -6.11 -4.84
C GLY A 227 -10.52 -6.12 -6.01
N LEU A 228 -10.29 -4.94 -6.59
CA LEU A 228 -9.53 -4.76 -7.83
C LEU A 228 -8.30 -3.88 -7.63
N VAL A 229 -7.26 -4.21 -8.39
CA VAL A 229 -6.10 -3.33 -8.61
C VAL A 229 -6.13 -2.83 -10.04
N ILE A 230 -5.97 -1.53 -10.23
CA ILE A 230 -5.90 -0.90 -11.55
C ILE A 230 -4.45 -0.45 -11.77
N LEU A 231 -3.84 -0.91 -12.86
CA LEU A 231 -2.52 -0.47 -13.27
C LEU A 231 -2.65 0.53 -14.41
N VAL A 232 -1.88 1.61 -14.34
CA VAL A 232 -1.80 2.66 -15.36
C VAL A 232 -0.36 2.72 -15.84
N ASP A 233 -0.13 2.31 -17.08
CA ASP A 233 1.20 2.23 -17.68
C ASP A 233 1.40 3.35 -18.71
N GLY A 234 2.38 4.22 -18.40
CA GLY A 234 2.76 5.37 -19.20
C GLY A 234 3.81 5.10 -20.29
N HIS A 235 4.43 3.91 -20.32
CA HIS A 235 5.56 3.63 -21.20
C HIS A 235 5.24 3.73 -22.70
N GLN A 236 3.96 3.58 -23.06
CA GLN A 236 3.49 3.67 -24.44
C GLN A 236 2.80 5.00 -24.77
N ILE A 237 2.84 6.01 -23.91
CA ILE A 237 2.25 7.32 -24.21
C ILE A 237 2.86 7.87 -25.51
N LYS A 238 1.99 8.24 -26.46
CA LYS A 238 2.39 8.74 -27.78
C LYS A 238 2.44 10.27 -27.85
N ASP A 239 1.58 10.94 -27.09
CA ASP A 239 1.45 12.40 -27.12
C ASP A 239 0.76 12.93 -25.85
N THR A 240 1.09 14.15 -25.46
CA THR A 240 0.42 14.89 -24.38
C THR A 240 0.63 16.40 -24.53
N ASN A 241 -0.37 17.19 -24.13
CA ASN A 241 -0.27 18.65 -24.08
C ASN A 241 0.29 19.19 -22.74
N LEU A 242 0.76 18.32 -21.83
CA LEU A 242 1.10 18.66 -20.44
C LEU A 242 2.05 19.87 -20.30
N THR A 243 3.04 20.01 -21.19
CA THR A 243 4.00 21.12 -21.17
C THR A 243 3.46 22.40 -21.80
N GLN A 244 2.43 22.30 -22.63
CA GLN A 244 1.87 23.42 -23.41
C GLN A 244 0.75 24.16 -22.67
N VAL A 245 0.06 23.49 -21.75
CA VAL A 245 -1.06 24.08 -21.00
C VAL A 245 -0.60 24.74 -19.70
N GLU A 246 -1.32 25.78 -19.28
CA GLU A 246 -1.10 26.45 -17.99
C GLU A 246 -1.63 25.61 -16.81
N LEU A 247 -1.30 26.02 -15.59
CA LEU A 247 -1.89 25.41 -14.39
C LEU A 247 -3.42 25.59 -14.40
N GLY A 248 -4.15 24.57 -13.96
CA GLY A 248 -5.62 24.59 -13.97
C GLY A 248 -6.27 24.32 -15.33
N GLN A 249 -5.49 24.11 -16.40
CA GLN A 249 -6.02 23.76 -17.73
C GLN A 249 -6.07 22.24 -17.94
N PRO A 250 -7.02 21.72 -18.75
CA PRO A 250 -7.14 20.30 -19.02
C PRO A 250 -5.94 19.68 -19.73
N ILE A 251 -5.57 18.47 -19.32
CA ILE A 251 -4.52 17.67 -19.95
C ILE A 251 -5.12 16.64 -20.92
N SER A 252 -4.43 16.44 -22.04
CA SER A 252 -4.68 15.38 -23.02
C SER A 252 -3.56 14.34 -22.94
N ILE A 253 -3.92 13.07 -23.02
CA ILE A 253 -2.97 11.94 -22.98
C ILE A 253 -3.36 10.95 -24.08
N ASN A 254 -2.45 10.66 -25.00
CA ASN A 254 -2.65 9.69 -26.06
C ASN A 254 -1.93 8.38 -25.75
N ASN A 255 -2.65 7.26 -25.87
CA ASN A 255 -2.13 5.89 -25.72
C ASN A 255 -1.65 5.53 -24.30
N LEU A 256 -2.45 5.89 -23.29
CA LEU A 256 -2.27 5.44 -21.91
C LEU A 256 -2.82 4.01 -21.76
N ILE A 257 -1.99 3.08 -21.30
CA ILE A 257 -2.39 1.67 -21.15
C ILE A 257 -2.94 1.44 -19.74
N VAL A 258 -4.06 0.73 -19.63
CA VAL A 258 -4.69 0.41 -18.35
C VAL A 258 -4.92 -1.09 -18.26
N HIS A 259 -4.53 -1.68 -17.12
CA HIS A 259 -4.82 -3.06 -16.77
C HIS A 259 -5.68 -3.10 -15.51
N VAL A 260 -6.50 -4.14 -15.37
CA VAL A 260 -7.29 -4.41 -14.17
C VAL A 260 -6.96 -5.81 -13.71
N MET A 261 -6.48 -5.94 -12.48
CA MET A 261 -6.11 -7.20 -11.85
C MET A 261 -7.12 -7.56 -10.77
N SER A 262 -7.52 -8.83 -10.78
CA SER A 262 -8.28 -9.49 -9.73
C SER A 262 -7.38 -10.46 -8.96
N LYS A 263 -7.89 -11.03 -7.85
CA LYS A 263 -7.14 -11.95 -7.00
C LYS A 263 -6.40 -13.02 -7.82
N TYR A 264 -5.11 -13.20 -7.55
CA TYR A 264 -4.16 -14.12 -8.20
C TYR A 264 -3.65 -13.72 -9.59
N ASP A 265 -4.19 -12.66 -10.21
CA ASP A 265 -3.56 -12.11 -11.40
C ASP A 265 -2.17 -11.58 -11.05
N THR A 266 -1.25 -11.67 -12.01
CA THR A 266 0.14 -11.24 -11.80
C THR A 266 0.57 -10.18 -12.81
N TYR A 267 1.52 -9.34 -12.41
CA TYR A 267 2.18 -8.36 -13.27
C TYR A 267 3.69 -8.39 -13.03
N ASP A 268 4.47 -8.42 -14.10
CA ASP A 268 5.93 -8.42 -14.04
C ASP A 268 6.47 -7.04 -14.43
N LEU A 269 7.13 -6.36 -13.47
CA LEU A 269 7.66 -5.00 -13.62
C LEU A 269 8.82 -4.91 -14.63
N LYS A 270 9.56 -5.99 -14.90
CA LYS A 270 10.66 -5.96 -15.89
C LYS A 270 10.13 -6.02 -17.31
N THR A 271 9.11 -6.83 -17.52
CA THR A 271 8.56 -7.09 -18.85
C THR A 271 7.33 -6.25 -19.16
N ASN A 272 6.76 -5.58 -18.17
CA ASN A 272 5.50 -4.83 -18.23
C ASN A 272 4.36 -5.71 -18.77
N LYS A 273 4.27 -6.96 -18.29
CA LYS A 273 3.27 -7.93 -18.73
C LYS A 273 2.37 -8.37 -17.59
N MET A 274 1.06 -8.31 -17.83
CA MET A 274 0.04 -8.90 -16.99
C MET A 274 -0.26 -10.34 -17.42
N HIS A 275 -0.50 -11.22 -16.45
CA HIS A 275 -1.05 -12.55 -16.65
C HIS A 275 -2.34 -12.71 -15.84
N ILE A 276 -3.41 -13.15 -16.52
CA ILE A 276 -4.71 -13.45 -15.89
C ILE A 276 -4.70 -14.93 -15.49
N GLN A 277 -4.84 -15.20 -14.19
CA GLN A 277 -4.75 -16.56 -13.66
C GLN A 277 -5.88 -17.45 -14.18
N SER A 278 -7.10 -16.91 -14.25
CA SER A 278 -8.31 -17.61 -14.72
C SER A 278 -8.65 -17.20 -16.16
N SER A 279 -7.67 -17.24 -17.06
CA SER A 279 -7.86 -16.80 -18.44
C SER A 279 -8.80 -17.73 -19.21
N GLN A 280 -9.68 -17.15 -20.03
CA GLN A 280 -10.59 -17.88 -20.93
C GLN A 280 -9.89 -18.55 -22.13
N TYR A 281 -8.59 -18.30 -22.29
CA TYR A 281 -7.78 -18.78 -23.41
C TYR A 281 -6.76 -19.84 -23.00
N VAL A 282 -6.90 -20.41 -21.79
CA VAL A 282 -6.13 -21.56 -21.29
C VAL A 282 -6.85 -22.85 -21.63
#